data_AF-A0A4Y3PIK7-F1
#
_entry.id   AF-A0A4Y3PIK7-F1
#
_cell.length_a   1.000
_cell.length_b   1.000
_cell.length_c   1.000
_cell.angle_alpha   90.00
_cell.angle_beta   90.00
_cell.angle_gamma   90.00
#
_symmetry.space_group_name_H-M   'P 1'
#
loop_
_entity.id
_entity.type
_entity.pdbx_description
1 polymer ?
#
loop_
_entity_poly.entity_id
_entity_poly.type
_entity_poly.pdbx_seq_one_letter_code
_entity_poly.pdbx_strand_id
1 'polypeptide(L)'
;MPAPALNVVLKSNGMFEIAFADNLNWRENIFRIRNKTENRIIAESDIDTTQAGKIMMNQSNYVYEPGRYEFVISATGYQDVTVEIDMAPPVAPPALTGTVVSEHEFHITFSDDPSWREHITKVWDRSNERWIDGFRLDTTQPGKVIMNVQGRNYAPGTYEFAITVDGYTNAIVEFEVIERR
;
A
#
# COMPACT_ATOMS: atom_id res chain seq x y z
N MET A 1 32.76 -17.99 -5.35
CA MET A 1 31.76 -19.08 -5.46
C MET A 1 30.50 -18.55 -6.12
N PRO A 2 29.70 -19.36 -6.82
CA PRO A 2 28.39 -18.90 -7.31
C PRO A 2 27.45 -18.64 -6.12
N ALA A 3 26.67 -17.56 -6.19
CA ALA A 3 25.56 -17.32 -5.27
C ALA A 3 24.42 -18.33 -5.52
N PRO A 4 23.55 -18.61 -4.53
CA PRO A 4 22.36 -19.41 -4.76
C PRO A 4 21.42 -18.71 -5.76
N ALA A 5 20.64 -19.50 -6.50
CA ALA A 5 19.55 -18.98 -7.31
C ALA A 5 18.48 -18.37 -6.40
N LEU A 6 18.00 -17.20 -6.78
CA LEU A 6 17.06 -16.40 -5.99
C LEU A 6 15.71 -16.35 -6.68
N ASN A 7 14.64 -16.40 -5.89
CA ASN A 7 13.27 -16.15 -6.31
C ASN A 7 12.70 -15.04 -5.43
N VAL A 8 12.10 -14.02 -6.02
CA VAL A 8 11.53 -12.91 -5.25
C VAL A 8 10.02 -13.04 -5.19
N VAL A 9 9.49 -12.81 -4.00
CA VAL A 9 8.06 -12.65 -3.76
C VAL A 9 7.86 -11.28 -3.12
N LEU A 10 7.12 -10.42 -3.81
CA LEU A 10 6.62 -9.17 -3.22
C LEU A 10 5.54 -9.54 -2.19
N LYS A 11 5.69 -9.07 -0.96
CA LYS A 11 4.63 -9.11 0.05
C LYS A 11 3.94 -7.75 0.10
N SER A 12 2.78 -7.70 0.76
CA SER A 12 2.05 -6.45 0.98
C SER A 12 2.90 -5.39 1.67
N ASN A 13 2.56 -4.11 1.46
CA ASN A 13 3.08 -2.95 2.18
C ASN A 13 4.60 -2.71 2.02
N GLY A 14 5.18 -3.04 0.86
CA GLY A 14 6.59 -2.77 0.57
C GLY A 14 7.58 -3.71 1.28
N MET A 15 7.12 -4.88 1.73
CA MET A 15 7.98 -5.93 2.26
C MET A 15 8.39 -6.88 1.13
N PHE A 16 9.68 -7.04 0.87
CA PHE A 16 10.16 -7.99 -0.15
C PHE A 16 10.77 -9.22 0.52
N GLU A 17 10.36 -10.40 0.05
CA GLU A 17 10.93 -11.68 0.47
C GLU A 17 11.72 -12.26 -0.70
N ILE A 18 13.02 -12.46 -0.49
CA ILE A 18 13.91 -13.10 -1.47
C ILE A 18 14.20 -14.50 -0.98
N ALA A 19 13.56 -15.50 -1.58
CA ALA A 19 13.69 -16.91 -1.23
C ALA A 19 14.81 -17.59 -2.04
N PHE A 20 15.51 -18.53 -1.43
CA PHE A 20 16.60 -19.28 -2.04
C PHE A 20 16.82 -20.63 -1.34
N ALA A 21 17.50 -21.57 -2.01
CA ALA A 21 17.95 -22.79 -1.36
C ALA A 21 19.01 -22.42 -0.29
N ASP A 22 18.75 -22.76 0.97
CA ASP A 22 19.55 -22.23 2.09
C ASP A 22 21.05 -22.49 1.89
N ASN A 23 21.82 -21.42 2.09
CA ASN A 23 23.26 -21.40 2.03
C ASN A 23 23.74 -20.45 3.12
N LEU A 24 23.93 -21.00 4.33
CA LEU A 24 24.34 -20.27 5.52
C LEU A 24 25.56 -19.37 5.26
N ASN A 25 26.60 -19.94 4.66
CA ASN A 25 27.84 -19.22 4.40
C ASN A 25 27.63 -18.06 3.42
N TRP A 26 26.74 -18.18 2.44
CA TRP A 26 26.40 -17.06 1.56
C TRP A 26 25.62 -15.98 2.30
N ARG A 27 24.52 -16.33 2.98
CA ARG A 27 23.61 -15.34 3.59
C ARG A 27 24.23 -14.56 4.75
N GLU A 28 25.15 -15.17 5.52
CA GLU A 28 25.89 -14.50 6.60
C GLU A 28 27.01 -13.60 6.09
N ASN A 29 27.46 -13.77 4.84
CA ASN A 29 28.50 -12.95 4.22
C ASN A 29 27.93 -11.84 3.32
N ILE A 30 26.61 -11.68 3.26
CA ILE A 30 25.99 -10.55 2.55
C ILE A 30 26.38 -9.26 3.27
N PHE A 31 27.01 -8.35 2.55
CA PHE A 31 27.45 -7.05 3.09
C PHE A 31 26.78 -5.87 2.40
N ARG A 32 26.03 -6.10 1.31
CA ARG A 32 25.35 -5.03 0.58
C ARG A 32 24.21 -5.56 -0.26
N ILE A 33 23.08 -4.87 -0.19
CA ILE A 33 22.00 -4.95 -1.18
C ILE A 33 21.81 -3.56 -1.78
N ARG A 34 21.75 -3.47 -3.11
CA ARG A 34 21.59 -2.20 -3.84
C ARG A 34 20.45 -2.33 -4.84
N ASN A 35 19.49 -1.41 -4.80
CA ASN A 35 18.61 -1.16 -5.93
C ASN A 35 19.45 -0.47 -7.03
N LYS A 36 19.80 -1.24 -8.06
CA LYS A 36 20.64 -0.80 -9.17
C LYS A 36 19.90 0.17 -10.08
N THR A 37 18.60 -0.04 -10.33
CA THR A 37 17.76 0.86 -11.13
C THR A 37 17.78 2.28 -10.56
N GLU A 38 17.63 2.40 -9.24
CA GLU A 38 17.60 3.69 -8.53
C GLU A 38 18.96 4.15 -8.01
N ASN A 39 20.02 3.39 -8.31
CA ASN A 39 21.37 3.69 -7.84
C ASN A 39 21.48 3.83 -6.29
N ARG A 40 20.61 3.13 -5.54
CA ARG A 40 20.39 3.30 -4.09
C ARG A 40 20.82 2.07 -3.30
N ILE A 41 21.54 2.29 -2.19
CA ILE A 41 21.88 1.23 -1.23
C ILE A 41 20.71 1.04 -0.27
N ILE A 42 20.36 -0.22 0.01
CA ILE A 42 19.36 -0.57 1.02
C ILE A 42 20.04 -0.57 2.38
N ALA A 43 19.42 0.09 3.37
CA ALA A 43 19.98 0.17 4.71
C ALA A 43 20.04 -1.22 5.36
N GLU A 44 21.10 -1.50 6.12
CA GLU A 44 21.24 -2.78 6.83
C GLU A 44 20.08 -3.02 7.81
N SER A 45 19.54 -1.96 8.41
CA SER A 45 18.36 -2.02 9.28
C SER A 45 17.10 -2.50 8.57
N ASP A 46 17.06 -2.41 7.25
CA ASP A 46 15.94 -2.87 6.43
C ASP A 46 16.14 -4.32 5.95
N ILE A 47 17.23 -5.00 6.32
CA ILE A 47 17.59 -6.32 5.80
C ILE A 47 17.65 -7.31 6.96
N ASP A 48 16.90 -8.40 6.86
CA ASP A 48 16.99 -9.55 7.76
C ASP A 48 17.40 -10.81 6.98
N THR A 49 18.57 -11.34 7.30
CA THR A 49 19.15 -12.58 6.73
C THR A 49 19.21 -13.72 7.74
N THR A 50 18.59 -13.57 8.92
CA THR A 50 18.69 -14.53 10.04
C THR A 50 17.94 -15.83 9.77
N GLN A 51 16.93 -15.79 8.91
CA GLN A 51 16.08 -16.92 8.60
C GLN A 51 16.69 -17.76 7.46
N ALA A 52 16.73 -19.08 7.64
CA ALA A 52 17.24 -19.99 6.62
C ALA A 52 16.43 -19.87 5.32
N GLY A 53 17.13 -19.82 4.18
CA GLY A 53 16.54 -19.82 2.85
C GLY A 53 15.78 -18.57 2.44
N LYS A 54 15.85 -17.45 3.18
CA LYS A 54 15.27 -16.17 2.74
C LYS A 54 15.95 -14.94 3.30
N ILE A 55 15.81 -13.83 2.57
CA ILE A 55 16.13 -12.47 3.00
C ILE A 55 14.82 -11.70 3.06
N MET A 56 14.54 -11.05 4.19
CA MET A 56 13.45 -10.08 4.28
C MET A 56 14.03 -8.68 4.08
N MET A 57 13.42 -7.89 3.20
CA MET A 57 13.85 -6.52 2.89
C MET A 57 12.70 -5.54 3.12
N ASN A 58 12.80 -4.69 4.13
CA ASN A 58 11.78 -3.69 4.47
C ASN A 58 11.92 -2.44 3.65
N GLN A 59 11.05 -2.27 2.68
CA GLN A 59 11.00 -1.08 1.82
C GLN A 59 9.70 -0.30 1.98
N SER A 60 8.96 -0.50 3.07
CA SER A 60 7.68 0.18 3.33
C SER A 60 7.78 1.70 3.36
N ASN A 61 8.97 2.24 3.67
CA ASN A 61 9.23 3.68 3.76
C ASN A 61 9.67 4.29 2.42
N TYR A 62 9.81 3.48 1.37
CA TYR A 62 10.22 3.95 0.05
C TYR A 62 9.08 3.75 -0.94
N VAL A 63 8.70 4.84 -1.62
CA VAL A 63 7.67 4.80 -2.66
C VAL A 63 8.34 4.42 -3.97
N TYR A 64 7.93 3.28 -4.53
CA TYR A 64 8.32 2.85 -5.86
C TYR A 64 7.29 3.34 -6.87
N GLU A 65 7.77 3.86 -8.00
CA GLU A 65 6.92 4.04 -9.17
C GLU A 65 6.67 2.68 -9.84
N PRO A 66 5.61 2.53 -10.65
CA PRO A 66 5.39 1.30 -11.41
C PRO A 66 6.57 1.01 -12.36
N GLY A 67 7.01 -0.25 -12.38
CA GLY A 67 8.09 -0.69 -13.25
C GLY A 67 9.01 -1.76 -12.65
N ARG A 68 10.02 -2.12 -13.44
CA ARG A 68 10.98 -3.20 -13.10
C ARG A 68 12.21 -2.64 -12.41
N TYR A 69 12.50 -3.17 -11.22
CA TYR A 69 13.64 -2.79 -10.40
C TYR A 69 14.63 -3.94 -10.28
N GLU A 70 15.91 -3.66 -10.54
CA GLU A 70 17.01 -4.61 -10.35
C GLU A 70 17.64 -4.40 -8.98
N PHE A 71 17.75 -5.45 -8.17
CA PHE A 71 18.46 -5.45 -6.91
C PHE A 71 19.68 -6.36 -6.99
N VAL A 72 20.85 -5.81 -6.69
CA VAL A 72 22.11 -6.54 -6.66
C VAL A 72 22.45 -6.88 -5.21
N ILE A 73 22.69 -8.16 -4.94
CA ILE A 73 23.10 -8.67 -3.63
C ILE A 73 24.57 -9.08 -3.74
N SER A 74 25.41 -8.45 -2.91
CA SER A 74 26.85 -8.72 -2.82
C SER A 74 27.18 -9.43 -1.51
N ALA A 75 27.94 -10.52 -1.62
CA ALA A 75 28.42 -11.29 -0.47
C ALA A 75 29.92 -11.63 -0.60
N THR A 76 30.65 -11.57 0.51
CA THR A 76 32.10 -11.78 0.52
C THR A 76 32.45 -13.19 0.05
N GLY A 77 33.31 -13.31 -0.98
CA GLY A 77 33.71 -14.60 -1.55
C GLY A 77 32.72 -15.20 -2.56
N TYR A 78 31.62 -14.49 -2.86
CA TYR A 78 30.60 -14.89 -3.83
C TYR A 78 30.50 -13.89 -4.98
N GLN A 79 30.04 -14.39 -6.13
CA GLN A 79 29.64 -13.52 -7.24
C GLN A 79 28.38 -12.75 -6.85
N ASP A 80 28.27 -11.51 -7.32
CA ASP A 80 27.06 -10.73 -7.20
C ASP A 80 25.90 -11.46 -7.89
N VAL A 81 24.72 -11.39 -7.27
CA VAL A 81 23.49 -11.92 -7.85
C VAL A 81 22.46 -10.81 -7.97
N THR A 82 21.80 -10.76 -9.11
CA THR A 82 20.74 -9.79 -9.39
C THR A 82 19.40 -10.48 -9.29
N VAL A 83 18.46 -9.81 -8.63
CA VAL A 83 17.04 -10.15 -8.68
C VAL A 83 16.25 -9.00 -9.24
N GLU A 84 15.11 -9.32 -9.82
CA GLU A 84 14.22 -8.34 -10.39
C GLU A 84 12.90 -8.37 -9.65
N ILE A 85 12.37 -7.19 -9.39
CA ILE A 85 11.08 -6.99 -8.74
C ILE A 85 10.25 -6.10 -9.66
N ASP A 86 9.06 -6.58 -10.01
CA ASP A 86 8.11 -5.81 -10.81
C ASP A 86 7.12 -5.11 -9.89
N MET A 87 7.08 -3.79 -9.94
CA MET A 87 6.15 -2.95 -9.22
C MET A 87 4.94 -2.73 -10.12
N ALA A 88 3.85 -3.43 -9.82
CA ALA A 88 2.62 -3.29 -10.58
C ALA A 88 2.07 -1.85 -10.49
N PRO A 89 1.45 -1.33 -11.56
CA PRO A 89 0.73 -0.07 -11.48
C PRO A 89 -0.44 -0.17 -10.49
N PRO A 90 -0.78 0.91 -9.78
CA PRO A 90 -1.95 0.92 -8.92
C PRO A 90 -3.22 0.64 -9.72
N VAL A 91 -4.14 -0.11 -9.12
CA VAL A 91 -5.44 -0.44 -9.71
C VAL A 91 -6.37 0.77 -9.58
N ALA A 92 -7.21 1.01 -10.59
CA ALA A 92 -8.24 2.04 -10.49
C ALA A 92 -9.32 1.59 -9.49
N PRO A 93 -9.72 2.44 -8.51
CA PRO A 93 -10.81 2.14 -7.60
C PRO A 93 -12.15 2.07 -8.37
N PRO A 94 -13.18 1.43 -7.78
CA PRO A 94 -14.51 1.44 -8.39
C PRO A 94 -15.06 2.88 -8.44
N ALA A 95 -15.94 3.15 -9.40
CA ALA A 95 -16.62 4.44 -9.49
C ALA A 95 -17.52 4.65 -8.27
N LEU A 96 -17.40 5.81 -7.62
CA LEU A 96 -18.06 6.11 -6.35
C LEU A 96 -19.28 7.00 -6.56
N THR A 97 -20.30 6.80 -5.75
CA THR A 97 -21.44 7.72 -5.61
C THR A 97 -21.65 8.03 -4.13
N GLY A 98 -21.62 9.31 -3.78
CA GLY A 98 -21.89 9.78 -2.42
C GLY A 98 -23.38 10.08 -2.23
N THR A 99 -23.91 9.72 -1.07
CA THR A 99 -25.29 10.04 -0.66
C THR A 99 -25.31 10.49 0.79
N VAL A 100 -25.85 11.67 1.04
CA VAL A 100 -26.10 12.17 2.39
C VAL A 100 -27.39 11.54 2.90
N VAL A 101 -27.29 10.61 3.85
CA VAL A 101 -28.46 9.90 4.42
C VAL A 101 -29.04 10.67 5.59
N SER A 102 -28.17 11.26 6.41
CA SER A 102 -28.54 12.17 7.49
C SER A 102 -27.40 13.14 7.79
N GLU A 103 -27.62 14.04 8.75
CA GLU A 103 -26.58 14.93 9.29
C GLU A 103 -25.47 14.20 10.06
N HIS A 104 -25.63 12.90 10.30
CA HIS A 104 -24.66 12.07 11.04
C HIS A 104 -24.13 10.90 10.20
N GLU A 105 -24.67 10.67 9.00
CA GLU A 105 -24.36 9.47 8.23
C GLU A 105 -24.38 9.73 6.73
N PHE A 106 -23.24 9.44 6.10
CA PHE A 106 -23.00 9.56 4.68
C PHE A 106 -22.72 8.15 4.11
N HIS A 107 -23.27 7.81 2.95
CA HIS A 107 -23.04 6.52 2.29
C HIS A 107 -22.25 6.72 1.00
N ILE A 108 -21.28 5.84 0.77
CA ILE A 108 -20.57 5.73 -0.51
C ILE A 108 -21.00 4.40 -1.12
N THR A 109 -21.56 4.40 -2.32
CA THR A 109 -21.96 3.18 -3.05
C THR A 109 -21.12 2.99 -4.31
N PHE A 110 -20.82 1.74 -4.65
CA PHE A 110 -19.95 1.36 -5.75
C PHE A 110 -20.17 -0.11 -6.17
N SER A 111 -19.68 -0.50 -7.36
CA SER A 111 -19.58 -1.92 -7.74
C SER A 111 -18.59 -2.63 -6.82
N ASP A 112 -19.02 -3.72 -6.18
CA ASP A 112 -18.24 -4.35 -5.12
C ASP A 112 -16.83 -4.77 -5.55
N ASP A 113 -15.83 -4.30 -4.79
CA ASP A 113 -14.44 -4.73 -4.86
C ASP A 113 -13.97 -4.99 -3.41
N PRO A 114 -13.92 -6.27 -2.98
CA PRO A 114 -13.44 -6.65 -1.65
C PRO A 114 -12.01 -6.21 -1.37
N SER A 115 -11.12 -6.36 -2.35
CA SER A 115 -9.71 -5.99 -2.21
C SER A 115 -9.56 -4.49 -1.96
N TRP A 116 -10.44 -3.67 -2.54
CA TRP A 116 -10.46 -2.24 -2.27
C TRP A 116 -11.15 -1.89 -0.95
N ARG A 117 -12.42 -2.29 -0.75
CA ARG A 117 -13.23 -1.78 0.37
C ARG A 117 -12.71 -2.24 1.73
N GLU A 118 -12.19 -3.47 1.83
CA GLU A 118 -11.75 -4.05 3.11
C GLU A 118 -10.44 -3.40 3.61
N HIS A 119 -9.71 -2.72 2.74
CA HIS A 119 -8.45 -2.05 3.06
C HIS A 119 -8.59 -0.53 3.25
N ILE A 120 -9.82 0.01 3.22
CA ILE A 120 -10.07 1.41 3.57
C ILE A 120 -9.92 1.60 5.08
N THR A 121 -8.90 2.34 5.49
CA THR A 121 -8.59 2.58 6.92
C THR A 121 -8.88 4.00 7.38
N LYS A 122 -9.00 4.95 6.46
CA LYS A 122 -9.34 6.36 6.71
C LYS A 122 -9.79 7.04 5.42
N VAL A 123 -10.56 8.11 5.56
CA VAL A 123 -10.98 8.97 4.45
C VAL A 123 -10.58 10.40 4.74
N TRP A 124 -10.06 11.12 3.76
CA TRP A 124 -9.71 12.54 3.88
C TRP A 124 -10.86 13.41 3.40
N ASP A 125 -11.48 14.16 4.32
CA ASP A 125 -12.44 15.22 4.00
C ASP A 125 -11.64 16.42 3.47
N ARG A 126 -11.56 16.55 2.14
CA ARG A 126 -10.74 17.56 1.46
C ARG A 126 -11.27 18.96 1.70
N SER A 127 -12.59 19.11 1.69
CA SER A 127 -13.26 20.40 1.87
C SER A 127 -13.05 21.01 3.25
N ASN A 128 -12.86 20.17 4.29
CA ASN A 128 -12.65 20.63 5.66
C ASN A 128 -11.26 20.28 6.22
N GLU A 129 -10.35 19.79 5.37
CA GLU A 129 -8.97 19.43 5.71
C GLU A 129 -8.82 18.58 6.97
N ARG A 130 -9.56 17.46 7.05
CA ARG A 130 -9.52 16.57 8.22
C ARG A 130 -9.72 15.09 7.87
N TRP A 131 -9.11 14.21 8.67
CA TRP A 131 -9.30 12.76 8.53
C TRP A 131 -10.64 12.31 9.12
N ILE A 132 -11.26 11.31 8.51
CA ILE A 132 -12.29 10.44 9.06
C ILE A 132 -11.60 9.11 9.36
N ASP A 133 -11.44 8.80 10.64
CA ASP A 133 -10.76 7.59 11.09
C ASP A 133 -11.58 6.33 10.80
N GLY A 134 -10.90 5.19 10.62
CA GLY A 134 -11.52 3.91 10.26
C GLY A 134 -12.59 3.42 11.22
N PHE A 135 -12.54 3.77 12.51
CA PHE A 135 -13.62 3.39 13.46
C PHE A 135 -14.95 4.09 13.17
N ARG A 136 -14.97 5.12 12.31
CA ARG A 136 -16.17 5.79 11.81
C ARG A 136 -16.63 5.24 10.46
N LEU A 137 -15.94 4.22 9.93
CA LEU A 137 -16.23 3.62 8.64
C LEU A 137 -16.74 2.19 8.87
N ASP A 138 -17.84 1.83 8.23
CA ASP A 138 -18.25 0.44 8.05
C ASP A 138 -18.06 0.07 6.57
N THR A 139 -17.10 -0.83 6.34
CA THR A 139 -16.70 -1.36 5.02
C THR A 139 -17.15 -2.81 4.83
N THR A 140 -17.94 -3.35 5.77
CA THR A 140 -18.29 -4.79 5.79
C THR A 140 -19.38 -5.15 4.77
N GLN A 141 -20.11 -4.16 4.28
CA GLN A 141 -21.20 -4.34 3.33
C GLN A 141 -20.67 -4.33 1.89
N PRO A 142 -20.98 -5.35 1.06
CA PRO A 142 -20.61 -5.36 -0.34
C PRO A 142 -21.13 -4.12 -1.09
N GLY A 143 -20.25 -3.48 -1.86
CA GLY A 143 -20.55 -2.32 -2.69
C GLY A 143 -20.89 -1.04 -1.91
N LYS A 144 -20.58 -0.97 -0.61
CA LYS A 144 -20.97 0.15 0.23
C LYS A 144 -19.96 0.44 1.33
N VAL A 145 -19.74 1.72 1.60
CA VAL A 145 -19.10 2.22 2.81
C VAL A 145 -20.07 3.16 3.52
N ILE A 146 -20.31 2.90 4.81
CA ILE A 146 -21.07 3.80 5.68
C ILE A 146 -20.08 4.64 6.47
N MET A 147 -20.22 5.96 6.39
CA MET A 147 -19.38 6.92 7.08
C MET A 147 -20.19 7.63 8.18
N ASN A 148 -19.81 7.38 9.43
CA ASN A 148 -20.36 8.06 10.60
C ASN A 148 -19.67 9.42 10.79
N VAL A 149 -20.40 10.48 10.45
CA VAL A 149 -19.95 11.87 10.58
C VAL A 149 -20.50 12.56 11.84
N GLN A 150 -21.06 11.81 12.80
CA GLN A 150 -21.58 12.37 14.04
C GLN A 150 -20.56 13.25 14.77
N GLY A 151 -21.00 14.42 15.23
CA GLY A 151 -20.16 15.44 15.86
C GLY A 151 -19.40 16.32 14.87
N ARG A 152 -19.60 16.13 13.56
CA ARG A 152 -19.15 17.05 12.51
C ARG A 152 -20.36 17.84 12.02
N ASN A 153 -20.16 19.13 11.78
CA ASN A 153 -21.16 19.98 11.16
C ASN A 153 -20.83 20.13 9.67
N TYR A 154 -21.80 19.85 8.82
CA TYR A 154 -21.74 20.09 7.38
C TYR A 154 -22.90 21.02 7.03
N ALA A 155 -22.60 22.29 6.74
CA ALA A 155 -23.58 23.23 6.21
C ALA A 155 -24.01 22.83 4.79
N PRO A 156 -25.13 23.34 4.26
CA PRO A 156 -25.49 23.08 2.87
C PRO A 156 -24.36 23.43 1.89
N GLY A 157 -24.07 22.53 0.96
CA GLY A 157 -22.96 22.65 0.01
C GLY A 157 -22.42 21.29 -0.46
N THR A 158 -21.45 21.35 -1.37
CA THR A 158 -20.76 20.17 -1.91
C THR A 158 -19.45 19.93 -1.16
N TYR A 159 -19.26 18.69 -0.71
CA TYR A 159 -18.06 18.27 0.01
C TYR A 159 -17.35 17.15 -0.74
N GLU A 160 -16.04 17.28 -0.89
CA GLU A 160 -15.18 16.32 -1.59
C GLU A 160 -14.40 15.49 -0.57
N PHE A 161 -14.37 14.18 -0.76
CA PHE A 161 -13.64 13.24 0.07
C PHE A 161 -12.71 12.39 -0.79
N ALA A 162 -11.48 12.19 -0.29
CA ALA A 162 -10.49 11.31 -0.90
C ALA A 162 -10.29 10.03 -0.09
N ILE A 163 -10.25 8.91 -0.79
CA ILE A 163 -10.03 7.58 -0.23
C ILE A 163 -8.74 7.04 -0.83
N THR A 164 -7.80 6.70 0.04
CA THR A 164 -6.51 6.12 -0.34
C THR A 164 -6.46 4.69 0.20
N VAL A 165 -6.19 3.75 -0.70
CA VAL A 165 -6.04 2.32 -0.39
C VAL A 165 -4.75 1.86 -1.05
N ASP A 166 -3.93 1.12 -0.29
CA ASP A 166 -2.66 0.61 -0.81
C ASP A 166 -2.89 -0.26 -2.05
N GLY A 167 -2.09 -0.01 -3.09
CA GLY A 167 -2.24 -0.69 -4.38
C GLY A 167 -3.34 -0.13 -5.29
N TYR A 168 -4.06 0.91 -4.87
CA TYR A 168 -5.05 1.61 -5.69
C TYR A 168 -4.68 3.06 -5.92
N THR A 169 -5.15 3.64 -7.03
CA THR A 169 -5.13 5.09 -7.20
C THR A 169 -6.14 5.74 -6.24
N ASN A 170 -5.94 7.04 -5.94
CA ASN A 170 -6.84 7.77 -5.06
C ASN A 170 -8.25 7.85 -5.66
N ALA A 171 -9.26 7.47 -4.87
CA ALA A 171 -10.66 7.63 -5.25
C ALA A 171 -11.20 8.95 -4.69
N ILE A 172 -12.01 9.65 -5.48
CA ILE A 172 -12.70 10.87 -5.06
C ILE A 172 -14.20 10.62 -5.07
N VAL A 173 -14.90 11.10 -4.04
CA VAL A 173 -16.36 11.08 -3.96
C VAL A 173 -16.86 12.43 -3.46
N GLU A 174 -17.97 12.89 -4.05
CA GLU A 174 -18.65 14.12 -3.65
C GLU A 174 -19.95 13.82 -2.92
N PHE A 175 -20.27 14.67 -1.94
CA PHE A 175 -21.53 14.66 -1.21
C PHE A 175 -22.18 16.03 -1.30
N GLU A 176 -23.42 16.08 -1.77
CA GLU A 176 -24.24 17.28 -1.72
C GLU A 176 -25.08 17.27 -0.44
N VAL A 177 -24.79 18.19 0.47
CA VAL A 177 -25.63 18.45 1.65
C VAL A 177 -26.62 19.54 1.27
N ILE A 178 -27.90 19.22 1.28
CA ILE A 178 -28.97 20.18 0.98
C ILE A 178 -29.54 20.79 2.26
N GLU A 179 -30.05 22.01 2.15
CA GLU A 179 -30.80 22.65 3.23
C GLU A 179 -32.07 21.83 3.55
N ARG A 180 -32.26 21.48 4.83
CA ARG A 180 -33.51 20.82 5.25
C ARG A 180 -34.63 21.86 5.22
N ARG A 181 -35.64 21.62 4.38
CA ARG A 181 -36.90 22.39 4.35
C ARG A 181 -37.78 22.06 5.55
#